data_AF-A0A1E3V9A0-F1
#
_entry.id   AF-A0A1E3V9A0-F1
#
_cell.length_a   1.000
_cell.length_b   1.000
_cell.length_c   1.000
_cell.angle_alpha   90.00
_cell.angle_beta   90.00
_cell.angle_gamma   90.00
#
_symmetry.space_group_name_H-M   'P 1'
#
loop_
_entity.id
_entity.type
_entity.pdbx_description
1 polymer ?
#
loop_
_entity_poly.entity_id
_entity_poly.type
_entity_poly.pdbx_seq_one_letter_code
_entity_poly.pdbx_strand_id
1 'polypeptide(L)'
;MGIVRSQSFYFFDIDDNLLFLPTKIYLWNAEAKTEKAVTSGEFAAVQTSLGRPGPWGAWAIYDRTFRDFRDDPDLPAHEQSFFKDLASAVESGGSWRGPAWPLLEHAARNGRGIALVTARGHAPATIEAGLQELVSRGLLEAFPTILGIYTVSNPDVREALGVSDAAMTVPSVKKLAIKNAVERALKKHGPEHPHRFGMSDDDPNNVVLAISAMRDCKALYPDKRFFVINTNHAEYVKLEIFAMDHPVTAQQKNQPLLADAPPAATSAVSHGGNSSIYVTDMERAIRFYTEQLGLPLKGQPTEEWAELDAGRGMVLGLHRARPPATVTAGTRGAINIELAASRPLDEAVAELTNRGVKFPAPVENYPAVRIATLVDPDENVILLAQVLDGNAAVTCAS
;
A
#
# COMPACT_ATOMS: atom_id res chain seq x y z
N MET A 1 -31.58 3.83 -22.16
CA MET A 1 -30.27 3.14 -22.30
C MET A 1 -29.37 3.74 -21.24
N GLY A 2 -29.14 3.03 -20.13
CA GLY A 2 -28.48 3.59 -18.94
C GLY A 2 -27.02 3.94 -19.23
N ILE A 3 -26.61 5.15 -18.85
CA ILE A 3 -25.23 5.61 -18.94
C ILE A 3 -24.38 4.75 -18.01
N VAL A 4 -23.71 3.72 -18.53
CA VAL A 4 -22.76 2.93 -17.74
C VAL A 4 -21.51 3.79 -17.52
N ARG A 5 -21.24 4.12 -16.25
CA ARG A 5 -20.19 5.04 -15.81
C ARG A 5 -18.99 4.27 -15.28
N SER A 6 -17.80 4.84 -15.42
CA SER A 6 -16.58 4.42 -14.72
C SER A 6 -16.86 4.11 -13.24
N GLN A 7 -16.35 2.97 -12.77
CA GLN A 7 -16.53 2.48 -11.40
C GLN A 7 -15.19 2.33 -10.68
N SER A 8 -15.25 2.42 -9.36
CA SER A 8 -14.15 2.10 -8.44
C SER A 8 -14.41 0.75 -7.77
N PHE A 9 -13.39 -0.09 -7.75
CA PHE A 9 -13.39 -1.41 -7.11
C PHE A 9 -12.33 -1.45 -6.01
N TYR A 10 -12.66 -2.11 -4.90
CA TYR A 10 -11.83 -2.13 -3.69
C TYR A 10 -11.50 -3.56 -3.27
N PHE A 11 -10.22 -3.86 -3.18
CA PHE A 11 -9.72 -5.15 -2.77
C PHE A 11 -9.07 -5.00 -1.39
N PHE A 12 -9.24 -6.01 -0.54
CA PHE A 12 -8.81 -5.94 0.84
C PHE A 12 -8.16 -7.25 1.28
N ASP A 13 -7.05 -7.16 2.00
CA ASP A 13 -6.71 -8.22 2.96
C ASP A 13 -7.67 -8.17 4.17
N ILE A 14 -7.82 -9.29 4.88
CA ILE A 14 -8.72 -9.36 6.04
C ILE A 14 -7.96 -9.06 7.33
N ASP A 15 -6.88 -9.79 7.57
CA ASP A 15 -6.23 -9.88 8.87
C ASP A 15 -5.39 -8.64 9.11
N ASP A 16 -5.59 -7.97 10.24
CA ASP A 16 -4.90 -6.74 10.64
C ASP A 16 -5.11 -5.51 9.70
N ASN A 17 -5.71 -5.71 8.51
CA ASN A 17 -6.14 -4.67 7.57
C ASN A 17 -7.63 -4.29 7.71
N LEU A 18 -8.55 -5.26 7.62
CA LEU A 18 -9.99 -5.01 7.80
C LEU A 18 -10.47 -5.33 9.22
N LEU A 19 -9.96 -6.42 9.78
CA LEU A 19 -10.43 -6.99 11.05
C LEU A 19 -9.23 -7.36 11.93
N PHE A 20 -9.28 -6.92 13.18
CA PHE A 20 -8.40 -7.44 14.23
C PHE A 20 -9.09 -8.62 14.90
N LEU A 21 -8.70 -9.83 14.51
CA LEU A 21 -9.29 -11.07 15.00
C LEU A 21 -8.36 -11.76 16.02
N PRO A 22 -8.90 -12.34 17.11
CA PRO A 22 -8.11 -13.02 18.12
C PRO A 22 -7.56 -14.40 17.68
N THR A 23 -7.73 -14.76 16.40
CA THR A 23 -7.33 -16.04 15.80
C THR A 23 -5.88 -16.37 16.15
N LYS A 24 -5.63 -17.60 16.57
CA LYS A 24 -4.32 -18.04 17.05
C LYS A 24 -3.54 -18.82 15.99
N ILE A 25 -2.23 -18.57 15.97
CA ILE A 25 -1.24 -19.36 15.25
C ILE A 25 -0.47 -20.19 16.27
N TYR A 26 -0.23 -21.46 15.97
CA TYR A 26 0.41 -22.38 16.92
C TYR A 26 1.79 -22.81 16.43
N LEU A 27 2.80 -22.64 17.28
CA LEU A 27 4.17 -23.05 17.05
C LEU A 27 4.47 -24.30 17.87
N TRP A 28 5.18 -25.26 17.28
CA TRP A 28 5.55 -26.51 17.93
C TRP A 28 7.00 -26.51 18.40
N ASN A 29 7.23 -26.98 19.63
CA ASN A 29 8.55 -27.30 20.14
C ASN A 29 8.70 -28.81 20.28
N ALA A 30 9.54 -29.42 19.44
CA ALA A 30 9.70 -30.87 19.38
C ALA A 30 10.45 -31.46 20.60
N GLU A 31 11.41 -30.73 21.17
CA GLU A 31 12.16 -31.17 22.35
C GLU A 31 11.29 -31.18 23.60
N ALA A 32 10.56 -30.08 23.83
CA ALA A 32 9.68 -29.94 24.98
C ALA A 32 8.33 -30.64 24.79
N LYS A 33 7.97 -30.99 23.55
CA LYS A 33 6.64 -31.50 23.16
C LYS A 33 5.51 -30.56 23.56
N THR A 34 5.70 -29.27 23.37
CA THR A 34 4.75 -28.22 23.74
C THR A 34 4.35 -27.35 22.54
N GLU A 35 3.15 -26.80 22.60
CA GLU A 35 2.65 -25.80 21.66
C GLU A 35 2.68 -24.41 22.31
N LYS A 36 2.96 -23.38 21.52
CA LYS A 36 2.81 -21.97 21.90
C LYS A 36 1.87 -21.28 20.92
N ALA A 37 0.80 -20.70 21.45
CA ALA A 37 -0.10 -19.84 20.69
C ALA A 37 0.49 -18.43 20.58
N VAL A 38 0.45 -17.85 19.38
CA VAL A 38 0.86 -16.48 19.06
C VAL A 38 -0.21 -15.80 18.19
N THR A 39 -0.23 -14.47 18.17
CA THR A 39 -1.08 -13.70 17.24
C THR A 39 -0.48 -13.64 15.83
N SER A 40 -1.25 -13.17 14.84
CA SER A 40 -0.75 -12.89 13.48
C SER A 40 0.43 -11.93 13.48
N GLY A 41 0.33 -10.81 14.19
CA GLY A 41 1.43 -9.84 14.33
C GLY A 41 2.67 -10.40 15.05
N GLU A 42 2.49 -11.17 16.13
CA GLU A 42 3.62 -11.85 16.80
C GLU A 42 4.28 -12.86 15.87
N PHE A 43 3.51 -13.67 15.14
CA PHE A 43 4.02 -14.60 14.15
C PHE A 43 4.81 -13.88 13.05
N ALA A 44 4.29 -12.78 12.51
CA ALA A 44 4.97 -11.97 11.50
C ALA A 44 6.34 -11.47 11.99
N ALA A 45 6.45 -11.10 13.27
CA ALA A 45 7.70 -10.64 13.88
C ALA A 45 8.73 -11.76 14.09
N VAL A 46 8.29 -13.01 14.29
CA VAL A 46 9.18 -14.12 14.71
C VAL A 46 9.40 -15.19 13.66
N GLN A 47 8.57 -15.27 12.61
CA GLN A 47 8.57 -16.34 11.60
C GLN A 47 9.96 -16.55 10.95
N THR A 48 10.72 -15.48 10.72
CA THR A 48 12.06 -15.54 10.11
C THR A 48 13.14 -16.06 11.06
N SER A 49 12.86 -16.08 12.36
CA SER A 49 13.76 -16.55 13.43
C SER A 49 13.47 -17.99 13.88
N LEU A 50 12.34 -18.58 13.46
CA LEU A 50 11.99 -19.97 13.78
C LEU A 50 13.08 -20.92 13.27
N GLY A 51 13.49 -21.87 14.11
CA GLY A 51 14.55 -22.82 13.78
C GLY A 51 15.98 -22.25 13.70
N ARG A 52 16.17 -20.94 13.90
CA ARG A 52 17.50 -20.28 13.91
C ARG A 52 18.03 -20.11 15.34
N PRO A 53 19.36 -20.10 15.56
CA PRO A 53 19.92 -19.85 16.88
C PRO A 53 19.34 -18.57 17.52
N GLY A 54 18.78 -18.70 18.72
CA GLY A 54 18.12 -17.61 19.43
C GLY A 54 16.86 -18.07 20.19
N PRO A 55 16.07 -17.13 20.76
CA PRO A 55 14.90 -17.45 21.57
C PRO A 55 13.82 -18.27 20.86
N TRP A 56 13.80 -18.22 19.52
CA TRP A 56 12.82 -18.90 18.67
C TRP A 56 13.36 -20.17 17.99
N GLY A 57 14.61 -20.56 18.28
CA GLY A 57 15.28 -21.67 17.59
C GLY A 57 14.66 -23.05 17.82
N ALA A 58 14.02 -23.26 18.98
CA ALA A 58 13.34 -24.51 19.30
C ALA A 58 11.90 -24.59 18.76
N TRP A 59 11.40 -23.54 18.11
CA TRP A 59 10.01 -23.44 17.64
C TRP A 59 9.95 -23.55 16.13
N ALA A 60 8.95 -24.28 15.63
CA ALA A 60 8.74 -24.50 14.21
C ALA A 60 7.26 -24.47 13.81
N ILE A 61 7.03 -24.24 12.52
CA ILE A 61 5.74 -24.44 11.86
C ILE A 61 5.54 -25.94 11.65
N TYR A 62 4.29 -26.41 11.76
CA TYR A 62 3.88 -27.79 11.57
C TYR A 62 2.46 -27.85 10.97
N ASP A 63 1.90 -29.05 10.79
CA ASP A 63 0.64 -29.29 10.07
C ASP A 63 -0.57 -28.57 10.69
N ARG A 64 -0.60 -28.42 12.02
CA ARG A 64 -1.71 -27.74 12.74
C ARG A 64 -1.44 -26.29 13.11
N THR A 65 -0.37 -25.67 12.57
CA THR A 65 0.01 -24.28 12.90
C THR A 65 -1.11 -23.29 12.62
N PHE A 66 -1.83 -23.47 11.51
CA PHE A 66 -2.86 -22.55 11.03
C PHE A 66 -4.28 -23.13 11.14
N ARG A 67 -4.51 -24.08 12.07
CA ARG A 67 -5.79 -24.78 12.20
C ARG A 67 -6.98 -23.83 12.37
N ASP A 68 -6.83 -22.75 13.14
CA ASP A 68 -7.90 -21.79 13.39
C ASP A 68 -8.12 -20.83 12.19
N PHE A 69 -7.23 -20.86 11.19
CA PHE A 69 -7.36 -20.09 9.95
C PHE A 69 -8.09 -20.87 8.85
N ARG A 70 -8.77 -21.98 9.18
CA ARG A 70 -9.48 -22.85 8.24
C ARG A 70 -10.83 -23.27 8.81
N ASP A 71 -11.69 -23.75 7.94
CA ASP A 71 -12.92 -24.40 8.38
C ASP A 71 -12.62 -25.78 8.95
N ASP A 72 -13.36 -26.14 9.99
CA ASP A 72 -13.53 -27.50 10.46
C ASP A 72 -14.64 -28.17 9.62
N PRO A 73 -14.35 -29.25 8.88
CA PRO A 73 -15.35 -29.92 8.02
C PRO A 73 -16.53 -30.50 8.80
N ASP A 74 -16.38 -30.73 10.12
CA ASP A 74 -17.41 -31.30 10.97
C ASP A 74 -18.33 -30.23 11.59
N LEU A 75 -18.02 -28.94 11.38
CA LEU A 75 -18.78 -27.83 11.95
C LEU A 75 -19.61 -27.08 10.88
N PRO A 76 -20.82 -26.60 11.23
CA PRO A 76 -21.55 -25.66 10.38
C PRO A 76 -20.89 -24.28 10.38
N ALA A 77 -21.19 -23.46 9.35
CA ALA A 77 -20.57 -22.15 9.13
C ALA A 77 -20.53 -21.24 10.39
N HIS A 78 -21.64 -21.14 11.13
CA HIS A 78 -21.76 -20.28 12.32
C HIS A 78 -20.96 -20.77 13.54
N GLU A 79 -20.48 -22.02 13.51
CA GLU A 79 -19.61 -22.59 14.55
C GLU A 79 -18.13 -22.60 14.14
N GLN A 80 -17.82 -22.13 12.93
CA GLN A 80 -16.45 -22.05 12.45
C GLN A 80 -15.62 -21.06 13.29
N SER A 81 -14.31 -21.29 13.35
CA SER A 81 -13.38 -20.45 14.10
C SER A 81 -13.50 -18.97 13.72
N PHE A 82 -13.68 -18.68 12.43
CA PHE A 82 -13.87 -17.31 11.93
C PHE A 82 -15.05 -16.61 12.59
N PHE A 83 -16.20 -17.28 12.72
CA PHE A 83 -17.39 -16.73 13.37
C PHE A 83 -17.19 -16.50 14.86
N LYS A 84 -16.60 -17.48 15.54
CA LYS A 84 -16.29 -17.39 16.98
C LYS A 84 -15.34 -16.23 17.26
N ASP A 85 -14.30 -16.08 16.46
CA ASP A 85 -13.33 -15.00 16.58
C ASP A 85 -13.95 -13.64 16.27
N LEU A 86 -14.79 -13.55 15.23
CA LEU A 86 -15.50 -12.34 14.86
C LEU A 86 -16.46 -11.89 15.96
N ALA A 87 -17.28 -12.80 16.49
CA ALA A 87 -18.19 -12.52 17.59
C ALA A 87 -17.43 -12.06 18.84
N SER A 88 -16.36 -12.78 19.21
CA SER A 88 -15.50 -12.44 20.34
C SER A 88 -14.86 -11.05 20.17
N ALA A 89 -14.33 -10.73 18.98
CA ALA A 89 -13.72 -9.44 18.72
C ALA A 89 -14.73 -8.29 18.87
N VAL A 90 -15.93 -8.45 18.31
CA VAL A 90 -17.02 -7.48 18.39
C VAL A 90 -17.51 -7.29 19.83
N GLU A 91 -17.68 -8.37 20.58
CA GLU A 91 -18.24 -8.37 21.93
C GLU A 91 -17.25 -7.89 22.99
N SER A 92 -15.95 -8.01 22.74
CA SER A 92 -14.89 -7.55 23.65
C SER A 92 -14.89 -6.03 23.91
N GLY A 93 -15.60 -5.24 23.08
CA GLY A 93 -15.64 -3.78 23.17
C GLY A 93 -14.36 -3.07 22.73
N GLY A 94 -13.32 -3.82 22.35
CA GLY A 94 -12.08 -3.28 21.78
C GLY A 94 -12.23 -2.82 20.33
N SER A 95 -11.18 -2.18 19.78
CA SER A 95 -11.13 -1.84 18.37
C SER A 95 -10.88 -3.11 17.54
N TRP A 96 -11.96 -3.76 17.10
CA TRP A 96 -11.91 -4.91 16.18
C TRP A 96 -11.83 -4.49 14.70
N ARG A 97 -12.06 -3.21 14.41
CA ARG A 97 -11.99 -2.64 13.07
C ARG A 97 -10.55 -2.31 12.72
N GLY A 98 -10.08 -2.87 11.62
CA GLY A 98 -8.78 -2.56 11.03
C GLY A 98 -8.75 -1.19 10.33
N PRO A 99 -7.55 -0.72 9.95
CA PRO A 99 -7.35 0.60 9.35
C PRO A 99 -8.08 0.80 8.00
N ALA A 100 -8.34 -0.27 7.24
CA ALA A 100 -9.10 -0.20 5.98
C ALA A 100 -10.62 -0.26 6.16
N TRP A 101 -11.13 -0.42 7.39
CA TRP A 101 -12.57 -0.50 7.66
C TRP A 101 -13.39 0.66 7.05
N PRO A 102 -12.96 1.93 7.12
CA PRO A 102 -13.72 3.04 6.51
C PRO A 102 -13.88 2.91 4.99
N LEU A 103 -12.93 2.26 4.29
CA LEU A 103 -13.06 1.96 2.86
C LEU A 103 -14.12 0.90 2.59
N LEU A 104 -14.19 -0.14 3.43
CA LEU A 104 -15.21 -1.17 3.31
C LEU A 104 -16.61 -0.56 3.46
N GLU A 105 -16.80 0.29 4.47
CA GLU A 105 -18.06 1.01 4.68
C GLU A 105 -18.38 1.93 3.48
N HIS A 106 -17.39 2.67 2.99
CA HIS A 106 -17.56 3.49 1.79
C HIS A 106 -17.98 2.64 0.59
N ALA A 107 -17.32 1.50 0.37
CA ALA A 107 -17.61 0.62 -0.75
C ALA A 107 -19.02 0.03 -0.65
N ALA A 108 -19.40 -0.46 0.54
CA ALA A 108 -20.72 -0.98 0.83
C ALA A 108 -21.82 0.06 0.59
N ARG A 109 -21.70 1.24 1.22
CA ARG A 109 -22.68 2.34 1.11
C ARG A 109 -22.88 2.82 -0.32
N ASN A 110 -21.83 2.80 -1.14
CA ASN A 110 -21.86 3.31 -2.51
C ASN A 110 -22.01 2.21 -3.57
N GLY A 111 -22.33 0.98 -3.18
CA GLY A 111 -22.49 -0.16 -4.10
C GLY A 111 -21.26 -0.44 -4.96
N ARG A 112 -20.06 -0.20 -4.40
CA ARG A 112 -18.79 -0.47 -5.09
C ARG A 112 -18.47 -1.96 -4.99
N GLY A 113 -18.01 -2.54 -6.09
CA GLY A 113 -17.58 -3.94 -6.10
C GLY A 113 -16.33 -4.13 -5.25
N ILE A 114 -16.32 -5.16 -4.41
CA ILE A 114 -15.18 -5.49 -3.55
C ILE A 114 -14.62 -6.88 -3.84
N ALA A 115 -13.35 -7.10 -3.53
CA ALA A 115 -12.79 -8.44 -3.40
C ALA A 115 -12.05 -8.59 -2.07
N LEU A 116 -12.15 -9.76 -1.45
CA LEU A 116 -11.34 -10.10 -0.28
C LEU A 116 -10.21 -11.02 -0.74
N VAL A 117 -8.96 -10.70 -0.41
CA VAL A 117 -7.77 -11.47 -0.78
C VAL A 117 -6.94 -11.71 0.47
N THR A 118 -7.08 -12.89 1.08
CA THR A 118 -6.50 -13.20 2.40
C THR A 118 -5.75 -14.55 2.37
N ALA A 119 -4.75 -14.69 3.24
CA ALA A 119 -4.05 -15.94 3.47
C ALA A 119 -4.89 -16.99 4.24
N ARG A 120 -6.08 -16.63 4.75
CA ARG A 120 -7.02 -17.57 5.36
C ARG A 120 -7.36 -18.72 4.41
N GLY A 121 -7.70 -19.87 5.00
CA GLY A 121 -8.11 -21.09 4.32
C GLY A 121 -9.58 -21.48 4.56
N HIS A 122 -10.35 -20.64 5.23
CA HIS A 122 -11.81 -20.76 5.33
C HIS A 122 -12.45 -20.80 3.93
N ALA A 123 -13.60 -21.47 3.80
CA ALA A 123 -14.39 -21.42 2.58
C ALA A 123 -14.88 -19.98 2.34
N PRO A 124 -15.01 -19.55 1.06
CA PRO A 124 -15.60 -18.26 0.73
C PRO A 124 -16.96 -18.00 1.40
N ALA A 125 -17.80 -19.03 1.51
CA ALA A 125 -19.12 -18.94 2.15
C ALA A 125 -19.04 -18.63 3.64
N THR A 126 -18.02 -19.13 4.36
CA THR A 126 -17.80 -18.81 5.78
C THR A 126 -17.47 -17.34 5.97
N ILE A 127 -16.59 -16.79 5.12
CA ILE A 127 -16.23 -15.36 5.15
C ILE A 127 -17.44 -14.49 4.80
N GLU A 128 -18.19 -14.88 3.76
CA GLU A 128 -19.39 -14.17 3.33
C GLU A 128 -20.43 -14.10 4.45
N ALA A 129 -20.69 -15.22 5.12
CA ALA A 129 -21.64 -15.31 6.21
C ALA A 129 -21.18 -14.47 7.42
N GLY A 130 -19.88 -14.36 7.70
CA GLY A 130 -19.38 -13.44 8.73
C GLY A 130 -19.60 -11.96 8.39
N LEU A 131 -19.47 -11.56 7.11
CA LEU A 131 -19.87 -10.21 6.69
C LEU A 131 -21.38 -9.98 6.84
N GLN A 132 -22.21 -10.99 6.53
CA GLN A 132 -23.67 -10.91 6.73
C GLN A 132 -24.01 -10.73 8.21
N GLU A 133 -23.29 -11.40 9.10
CA GLU A 133 -23.46 -11.25 10.55
C GLU A 133 -23.19 -9.80 10.99
N LEU A 134 -22.11 -9.18 10.51
CA LEU A 134 -21.80 -7.78 10.79
C LEU A 134 -22.91 -6.83 10.32
N VAL A 135 -23.54 -7.11 9.18
CA VAL A 135 -24.70 -6.35 8.70
C VAL A 135 -25.92 -6.57 9.59
N SER A 136 -26.20 -7.82 9.97
CA SER A 136 -27.36 -8.16 10.83
C SER A 136 -27.29 -7.49 12.21
N ARG A 137 -26.07 -7.31 12.74
CA ARG A 137 -25.79 -6.59 14.00
C ARG A 137 -25.73 -5.07 13.85
N GLY A 138 -25.90 -4.54 12.64
CA GLY A 138 -25.78 -3.10 12.35
C GLY A 138 -24.37 -2.54 12.48
N LEU A 139 -23.35 -3.39 12.45
CA LEU A 139 -21.93 -3.02 12.58
C LEU A 139 -21.31 -2.65 11.23
N LEU A 140 -21.88 -3.16 10.14
CA LEU A 140 -21.63 -2.78 8.76
C LEU A 140 -22.95 -2.31 8.14
N GLU A 141 -22.99 -1.07 7.65
CA GLU A 141 -24.24 -0.40 7.23
C GLU A 141 -24.98 -1.12 6.09
N ALA A 142 -24.24 -1.73 5.16
CA ALA A 142 -24.81 -2.42 4.01
C ALA A 142 -23.94 -3.61 3.60
N PHE A 143 -24.54 -4.62 2.99
CA PHE A 143 -23.78 -5.73 2.44
C PHE A 143 -23.08 -5.29 1.13
N PRO A 144 -21.74 -5.43 1.02
CA PRO A 144 -21.01 -4.96 -0.14
C PRO A 144 -21.26 -5.85 -1.37
N THR A 145 -21.07 -5.28 -2.57
CA THR A 145 -21.14 -6.07 -3.80
C THR A 145 -19.88 -6.92 -3.95
N ILE A 146 -19.97 -8.21 -3.70
CA ILE A 146 -18.82 -9.13 -3.79
C ILE A 146 -18.49 -9.46 -5.26
N LEU A 147 -17.25 -9.19 -5.67
CA LEU A 147 -16.64 -9.66 -6.92
C LEU A 147 -16.00 -11.05 -6.74
N GLY A 148 -15.43 -11.28 -5.56
CA GLY A 148 -14.81 -12.55 -5.17
C GLY A 148 -14.26 -12.53 -3.75
N ILE A 149 -14.24 -13.69 -3.12
CA ILE A 149 -13.58 -13.93 -1.84
C ILE A 149 -12.52 -14.98 -2.11
N TYR A 150 -11.26 -14.58 -1.97
CA TYR A 150 -10.08 -15.35 -2.32
C TYR A 150 -9.31 -15.69 -1.04
N THR A 151 -9.74 -16.76 -0.38
CA THR A 151 -9.04 -17.40 0.74
C THR A 151 -7.93 -18.30 0.20
N VAL A 152 -6.75 -17.73 -0.05
CA VAL A 152 -5.76 -18.35 -0.97
C VAL A 152 -5.05 -19.60 -0.40
N SER A 153 -5.30 -19.94 0.85
CA SER A 153 -4.86 -21.20 1.46
C SER A 153 -5.93 -22.29 1.39
N ASN A 154 -7.16 -21.97 0.94
CA ASN A 154 -8.24 -22.92 0.74
C ASN A 154 -8.01 -23.73 -0.56
N PRO A 155 -8.06 -25.07 -0.54
CA PRO A 155 -7.81 -25.90 -1.71
C PRO A 155 -8.74 -25.59 -2.90
N ASP A 156 -10.03 -25.42 -2.65
CA ASP A 156 -11.04 -25.19 -3.70
C ASP A 156 -10.82 -23.82 -4.36
N VAL A 157 -10.43 -22.81 -3.58
CA VAL A 157 -10.08 -21.48 -4.12
C VAL A 157 -8.82 -21.55 -4.97
N ARG A 158 -7.81 -22.32 -4.55
CA ARG A 158 -6.59 -22.54 -5.33
C ARG A 158 -6.90 -23.24 -6.66
N GLU A 159 -7.73 -24.27 -6.64
CA GLU A 159 -8.20 -24.96 -7.85
C GLU A 159 -8.97 -24.00 -8.77
N ALA A 160 -9.89 -23.20 -8.21
CA ALA A 160 -10.66 -22.21 -8.97
C ALA A 160 -9.81 -21.09 -9.59
N LEU A 161 -8.63 -20.81 -9.02
CA LEU A 161 -7.62 -19.91 -9.58
C LEU A 161 -6.67 -20.58 -10.58
N GLY A 162 -6.84 -21.89 -10.84
CA GLY A 162 -6.00 -22.66 -11.75
C GLY A 162 -4.62 -22.98 -11.17
N VAL A 163 -4.47 -23.01 -9.85
CA VAL A 163 -3.19 -23.32 -9.19
C VAL A 163 -2.99 -24.84 -9.20
N SER A 164 -2.17 -25.33 -10.13
CA SER A 164 -1.81 -26.75 -10.24
C SER A 164 -0.55 -27.13 -9.46
N ASP A 165 0.32 -26.16 -9.17
CA ASP A 165 1.56 -26.39 -8.43
C ASP A 165 1.34 -26.26 -6.92
N ALA A 166 1.53 -27.37 -6.20
CA ALA A 166 1.44 -27.41 -4.75
C ALA A 166 2.52 -26.54 -4.06
N ALA A 167 3.65 -26.30 -4.72
CA ALA A 167 4.73 -25.45 -4.20
C ALA A 167 4.43 -23.94 -4.34
N MET A 168 3.35 -23.57 -5.03
CA MET A 168 3.03 -22.17 -5.26
C MET A 168 2.71 -21.47 -3.93
N THR A 169 3.51 -20.44 -3.62
CA THR A 169 3.46 -19.74 -2.33
C THR A 169 2.17 -18.94 -2.16
N VAL A 170 1.73 -18.72 -0.91
CA VAL A 170 0.59 -17.84 -0.58
C VAL A 170 0.70 -16.47 -1.25
N PRO A 171 1.86 -15.76 -1.19
CA PRO A 171 2.07 -14.55 -1.97
C PRO A 171 1.73 -14.70 -3.46
N SER A 172 2.29 -15.70 -4.13
CA SER A 172 2.05 -15.94 -5.55
C SER A 172 0.55 -16.15 -5.87
N VAL A 173 -0.19 -16.85 -4.99
CA VAL A 173 -1.63 -17.05 -5.17
C VAL A 173 -2.41 -15.76 -4.91
N LYS A 174 -2.03 -14.95 -3.91
CA LYS A 174 -2.63 -13.60 -3.72
C LYS A 174 -2.47 -12.73 -4.97
N LYS A 175 -1.30 -12.77 -5.62
CA LYS A 175 -1.07 -12.06 -6.89
C LYS A 175 -2.02 -12.53 -8.00
N LEU A 176 -2.26 -13.84 -8.12
CA LEU A 176 -3.27 -14.37 -9.06
C LEU A 176 -4.69 -13.94 -8.70
N ALA A 177 -5.04 -13.97 -7.41
CA ALA A 177 -6.35 -13.56 -6.93
C ALA A 177 -6.67 -12.09 -7.28
N ILE A 178 -5.72 -11.18 -7.08
CA ILE A 178 -5.85 -9.76 -7.46
C ILE A 178 -6.12 -9.63 -8.96
N LYS A 179 -5.33 -10.31 -9.81
CA LYS A 179 -5.50 -10.29 -11.27
C LYS A 179 -6.86 -10.85 -11.68
N ASN A 180 -7.28 -11.97 -11.09
CA ASN A 180 -8.58 -12.58 -11.34
C ASN A 180 -9.74 -11.65 -10.92
N ALA A 181 -9.61 -10.93 -9.81
CA ALA A 181 -10.62 -9.97 -9.35
C ALA A 181 -10.80 -8.81 -10.35
N VAL A 182 -9.70 -8.30 -10.91
CA VAL A 182 -9.73 -7.30 -11.99
C VAL A 182 -10.45 -7.86 -13.22
N GLU A 183 -10.06 -9.04 -13.70
CA GLU A 183 -10.67 -9.69 -14.86
C GLU A 183 -12.19 -9.90 -14.67
N ARG A 184 -12.61 -10.38 -13.49
CA ARG A 184 -14.03 -10.55 -13.15
C ARG A 184 -14.79 -9.24 -13.17
N ALA A 185 -14.21 -8.18 -12.61
CA ALA A 185 -14.82 -6.86 -12.62
C ALA A 185 -14.99 -6.32 -14.04
N LEU A 186 -13.97 -6.44 -14.89
CA LEU A 186 -14.03 -6.01 -16.29
C LEU A 186 -15.05 -6.82 -17.08
N LYS A 187 -15.09 -8.15 -16.91
CA LYS A 187 -16.08 -9.01 -17.56
C LYS A 187 -17.52 -8.66 -17.17
N LYS A 188 -17.74 -8.28 -15.90
CA LYS A 188 -19.06 -7.94 -15.37
C LYS A 188 -19.51 -6.50 -15.70
N HIS A 189 -18.57 -5.56 -15.76
CA HIS A 189 -18.89 -4.13 -15.79
C HIS A 189 -18.47 -3.40 -17.07
N GLY A 190 -17.87 -4.10 -18.04
CA GLY A 190 -17.48 -3.55 -19.33
C GLY A 190 -15.99 -3.17 -19.38
N PRO A 191 -15.14 -3.87 -20.14
CA PRO A 191 -13.72 -3.54 -20.24
C PRO A 191 -13.46 -2.19 -20.93
N GLU A 192 -14.42 -1.60 -21.63
CA GLU A 192 -14.31 -0.35 -22.37
C GLU A 192 -14.32 0.91 -21.48
N HIS A 193 -14.71 0.78 -20.22
CA HIS A 193 -14.82 1.93 -19.32
C HIS A 193 -13.53 2.16 -18.52
N PRO A 194 -13.18 3.42 -18.18
CA PRO A 194 -11.96 3.74 -17.44
C PRO A 194 -12.14 3.45 -15.94
N HIS A 195 -12.22 2.17 -15.58
CA HIS A 195 -12.37 1.71 -14.19
C HIS A 195 -11.12 1.97 -13.34
N ARG A 196 -11.34 2.02 -12.01
CA ARG A 196 -10.31 2.20 -10.99
C ARG A 196 -10.30 1.00 -10.05
N PHE A 197 -9.13 0.48 -9.72
CA PHE A 197 -8.94 -0.65 -8.82
C PHE A 197 -7.99 -0.27 -7.69
N GLY A 198 -8.31 -0.57 -6.44
CA GLY A 198 -7.42 -0.33 -5.31
C GLY A 198 -7.32 -1.56 -4.42
N MET A 199 -6.11 -1.98 -4.04
CA MET A 199 -5.89 -3.02 -3.02
C MET A 199 -5.33 -2.36 -1.76
N SER A 200 -5.92 -2.65 -0.59
CA SER A 200 -5.35 -2.24 0.70
C SER A 200 -4.76 -3.42 1.47
N ASP A 201 -3.65 -3.14 2.16
CA ASP A 201 -2.96 -4.08 3.04
C ASP A 201 -2.13 -3.30 4.06
N ASP A 202 -2.01 -3.81 5.28
CA ASP A 202 -1.21 -3.23 6.35
C ASP A 202 0.19 -3.87 6.45
N ASP A 203 0.39 -5.06 5.88
CA ASP A 203 1.71 -5.70 5.88
C ASP A 203 2.59 -5.16 4.73
N PRO A 204 3.81 -4.64 5.01
CA PRO A 204 4.67 -4.10 3.96
C PRO A 204 5.02 -5.10 2.85
N ASN A 205 5.14 -6.40 3.14
CA ASN A 205 5.46 -7.40 2.11
C ASN A 205 4.26 -7.63 1.19
N ASN A 206 3.06 -7.67 1.75
CA ASN A 206 1.84 -7.75 0.95
C ASN A 206 1.56 -6.46 0.17
N VAL A 207 1.92 -5.27 0.68
CA VAL A 207 1.88 -4.02 -0.08
C VAL A 207 2.79 -4.10 -1.31
N VAL A 208 4.03 -4.56 -1.16
CA VAL A 208 4.97 -4.77 -2.29
C VAL A 208 4.40 -5.79 -3.29
N LEU A 209 3.76 -6.85 -2.78
CA LEU A 209 3.09 -7.84 -3.62
C LEU A 209 1.92 -7.24 -4.40
N ALA A 210 1.07 -6.45 -3.75
CA ALA A 210 -0.05 -5.76 -4.37
C ALA A 210 0.46 -4.80 -5.46
N ILE A 211 1.57 -4.09 -5.23
CA ILE A 211 2.22 -3.25 -6.25
C ILE A 211 2.63 -4.09 -7.46
N SER A 212 3.25 -5.26 -7.23
CA SER A 212 3.60 -6.18 -8.32
C SER A 212 2.37 -6.68 -9.10
N ALA A 213 1.29 -7.06 -8.40
CA ALA A 213 0.05 -7.51 -9.02
C ALA A 213 -0.63 -6.41 -9.84
N MET A 214 -0.71 -5.20 -9.28
CA MET A 214 -1.32 -4.04 -9.93
C MET A 214 -0.49 -3.55 -11.11
N ARG A 215 0.83 -3.71 -11.08
CA ARG A 215 1.71 -3.43 -12.22
C ARG A 215 1.45 -4.39 -13.38
N ASP A 216 1.33 -5.70 -13.12
CA ASP A 216 0.92 -6.66 -14.15
C ASP A 216 -0.44 -6.26 -14.76
N CYS A 217 -1.40 -5.86 -13.92
CA CYS A 217 -2.71 -5.42 -14.39
C CYS A 217 -2.62 -4.13 -15.22
N LYS A 218 -1.78 -3.17 -14.82
CA LYS A 218 -1.56 -1.92 -15.57
C LYS A 218 -0.96 -2.16 -16.95
N ALA A 219 -0.04 -3.13 -17.06
CA ALA A 219 0.54 -3.53 -18.34
C ALA A 219 -0.52 -4.15 -19.28
N LEU A 220 -1.43 -4.97 -18.72
CA LEU A 220 -2.51 -5.60 -19.49
C LEU A 220 -3.67 -4.63 -19.82
N TYR A 221 -3.95 -3.69 -18.92
CA TYR A 221 -5.08 -2.78 -19.00
C TYR A 221 -4.61 -1.32 -18.85
N PRO A 222 -3.90 -0.76 -19.85
CA PRO A 222 -3.24 0.54 -19.74
C PRO A 222 -4.20 1.72 -19.58
N ASP A 223 -5.45 1.58 -19.98
CA ASP A 223 -6.50 2.60 -19.86
C ASP A 223 -7.21 2.58 -18.49
N LYS A 224 -6.89 1.61 -17.63
CA LYS A 224 -7.37 1.52 -16.25
C LYS A 224 -6.39 2.17 -15.29
N ARG A 225 -6.90 2.56 -14.12
CA ARG A 225 -6.08 3.09 -13.03
C ARG A 225 -6.03 2.08 -11.89
N PHE A 226 -4.84 1.84 -11.38
CA PHE A 226 -4.60 0.89 -10.31
C PHE A 226 -3.93 1.60 -9.14
N PHE A 227 -4.37 1.25 -7.94
CA PHE A 227 -3.89 1.84 -6.70
C PHE A 227 -3.50 0.76 -5.70
N VAL A 228 -2.50 1.04 -4.89
CA VAL A 228 -2.18 0.27 -3.69
C VAL A 228 -2.26 1.20 -2.50
N ILE A 229 -2.94 0.77 -1.45
CA ILE A 229 -3.23 1.56 -0.26
C ILE A 229 -2.50 0.88 0.89
N ASN A 230 -1.41 1.50 1.35
CA ASN A 230 -0.72 1.06 2.54
C ASN A 230 -1.47 1.61 3.76
N THR A 231 -1.93 0.70 4.61
CA THR A 231 -2.65 1.01 5.86
C THR A 231 -1.82 0.75 7.11
N ASN A 232 -0.52 0.54 6.95
CA ASN A 232 0.42 0.35 8.05
C ASN A 232 0.66 1.66 8.81
N HIS A 233 0.47 1.65 10.14
CA HIS A 233 0.63 2.81 11.03
C HIS A 233 -0.24 4.02 10.62
N ALA A 234 -0.16 5.12 11.36
CA ALA A 234 -1.08 6.27 11.26
C ALA A 234 -1.05 7.03 9.93
N GLU A 235 -0.26 6.59 8.94
CA GLU A 235 -0.09 7.24 7.64
C GLU A 235 -0.79 6.43 6.55
N TYR A 236 -1.92 6.96 6.10
CA TYR A 236 -2.74 6.36 5.06
C TYR A 236 -2.17 6.71 3.67
N VAL A 237 -1.32 5.84 3.11
CA VAL A 237 -0.61 6.13 1.85
C VAL A 237 -1.27 5.44 0.66
N LYS A 238 -1.83 6.21 -0.26
CA LYS A 238 -2.42 5.73 -1.51
C LYS A 238 -1.47 5.98 -2.68
N LEU A 239 -0.94 4.90 -3.24
CA LEU A 239 -0.01 4.91 -4.37
C LEU A 239 -0.75 4.57 -5.66
N GLU A 240 -0.56 5.35 -6.73
CA GLU A 240 -1.05 5.02 -8.07
C GLU A 240 0.04 4.30 -8.88
N ILE A 241 -0.36 3.28 -9.64
CA ILE A 241 0.53 2.51 -10.50
C ILE A 241 0.48 3.04 -11.93
N PHE A 242 1.61 3.56 -12.38
CA PHE A 242 1.82 3.99 -13.77
C PHE A 242 2.45 2.86 -14.60
N ALA A 243 2.30 2.96 -15.93
CA ALA A 243 3.00 2.06 -16.84
C ALA A 243 4.51 2.36 -16.75
N MET A 244 5.31 1.31 -16.54
CA MET A 244 6.77 1.40 -16.48
C MET A 244 7.33 0.41 -17.50
N ASP A 245 8.16 0.88 -18.43
CA ASP A 245 8.77 0.03 -19.46
C ASP A 245 9.87 -0.89 -18.88
N HIS A 246 10.44 -0.58 -17.70
CA HIS A 246 11.43 -1.42 -17.00
C HIS A 246 11.39 -1.28 -15.46
N PRO A 247 11.44 -2.38 -14.67
CA PRO A 247 11.54 -2.31 -13.20
C PRO A 247 12.97 -2.02 -12.72
N VAL A 248 13.12 -1.13 -11.73
CA VAL A 248 14.39 -0.70 -11.10
C VAL A 248 15.10 -1.83 -10.31
N THR A 249 14.52 -3.03 -10.23
CA THR A 249 15.06 -4.17 -9.48
C THR A 249 15.92 -5.13 -10.32
N ALA A 250 16.31 -4.78 -11.55
CA ALA A 250 17.26 -5.57 -12.32
C ALA A 250 18.67 -5.43 -11.71
N GLN A 251 19.07 -6.41 -10.90
CA GLN A 251 20.41 -6.50 -10.30
C GLN A 251 21.52 -6.37 -11.35
N GLN A 252 22.46 -5.43 -11.13
CA GLN A 252 23.81 -5.51 -11.69
C GLN A 252 24.85 -5.57 -10.55
N LYS A 253 25.31 -6.81 -10.30
CA LYS A 253 26.58 -7.32 -9.73
C LYS A 253 27.38 -6.49 -8.69
N ASN A 254 27.58 -7.15 -7.54
CA ASN A 254 28.75 -7.21 -6.65
C ASN A 254 29.54 -5.92 -6.34
N GLN A 255 29.13 -5.21 -5.29
CA GLN A 255 30.04 -4.61 -4.28
C GLN A 255 29.25 -4.19 -3.02
N PRO A 256 29.76 -4.42 -1.80
CA PRO A 256 29.14 -3.91 -0.59
C PRO A 256 29.56 -2.44 -0.36
N LEU A 257 28.61 -1.51 -0.49
CA LEU A 257 28.72 -0.18 0.10
C LEU A 257 28.07 -0.24 1.48
N LEU A 258 28.86 -0.28 2.55
CA LEU A 258 28.61 0.32 3.87
C LEU A 258 29.68 -0.19 4.85
N ALA A 259 30.43 0.75 5.44
CA ALA A 259 31.25 0.55 6.63
C ALA A 259 30.54 1.21 7.81
N ASP A 260 30.59 0.56 8.97
CA ASP A 260 29.77 0.82 10.16
C ASP A 260 30.03 2.14 10.90
N ALA A 261 28.96 2.72 11.49
CA ALA A 261 28.97 3.36 12.81
C ALA A 261 27.55 3.31 13.47
N PRO A 262 27.41 3.21 14.82
CA PRO A 262 26.18 2.80 15.54
C PRO A 262 25.46 3.95 16.29
N PRO A 263 24.37 3.70 17.06
CA PRO A 263 23.07 3.15 16.66
C PRO A 263 21.90 4.10 17.01
N ALA A 264 20.89 4.17 16.14
CA ALA A 264 19.51 4.43 16.52
C ALA A 264 18.67 3.29 15.93
N ALA A 265 17.89 2.60 16.75
CA ALA A 265 17.25 1.35 16.39
C ALA A 265 16.11 1.56 15.37
N THR A 266 16.30 1.09 14.15
CA THR A 266 15.24 0.86 13.16
C THR A 266 15.49 -0.47 12.48
N SER A 267 14.55 -1.40 12.58
CA SER A 267 14.55 -2.73 11.93
C SER A 267 14.32 -2.68 10.41
N ALA A 268 14.58 -1.53 9.78
CA ALA A 268 14.49 -1.35 8.35
C ALA A 268 15.83 -1.75 7.70
N VAL A 269 15.79 -2.60 6.69
CA VAL A 269 16.98 -3.02 5.90
C VAL A 269 17.54 -1.86 5.06
N SER A 270 16.79 -0.76 4.95
CA SER A 270 17.14 0.48 4.26
C SER A 270 16.59 1.68 5.04
N HIS A 271 17.33 2.78 5.07
CA HIS A 271 16.89 4.05 5.63
C HIS A 271 17.07 5.17 4.58
N GLY A 272 16.06 6.03 4.42
CA GLY A 272 16.03 7.07 3.37
C GLY A 272 15.69 6.54 1.98
N GLY A 273 15.95 7.35 0.96
CA GLY A 273 15.69 7.04 -0.45
C GLY A 273 15.92 8.25 -1.35
N ASN A 274 15.98 8.04 -2.67
CA ASN A 274 16.04 9.11 -3.66
C ASN A 274 14.87 9.07 -4.64
N SER A 275 14.45 10.25 -5.13
CA SER A 275 13.54 10.38 -6.26
C SER A 275 14.25 11.11 -7.40
N SER A 276 14.20 10.56 -8.62
CA SER A 276 14.96 11.09 -9.76
C SER A 276 14.14 12.02 -10.65
N ILE A 277 14.60 13.25 -10.82
CA ILE A 277 14.04 14.25 -11.73
C ILE A 277 14.89 14.27 -12.99
N TYR A 278 14.25 14.07 -14.15
CA TYR A 278 14.93 14.19 -15.43
C TYR A 278 14.99 15.64 -15.87
N VAL A 279 16.19 16.11 -16.21
CA VAL A 279 16.47 17.51 -16.59
C VAL A 279 17.24 17.55 -17.90
N THR A 280 16.96 18.53 -18.77
CA THR A 280 17.71 18.66 -20.04
C THR A 280 19.08 19.30 -19.87
N ASP A 281 19.26 20.10 -18.80
CA ASP A 281 20.49 20.83 -18.50
C ASP A 281 20.80 20.75 -17.00
N MET A 282 21.91 20.09 -16.66
CA MET A 282 22.29 19.82 -15.27
C MET A 282 22.67 21.10 -14.52
N GLU A 283 23.38 22.01 -15.16
CA GLU A 283 23.87 23.24 -14.53
C GLU A 283 22.71 24.19 -14.23
N ARG A 284 21.78 24.33 -15.19
CA ARG A 284 20.54 25.09 -15.01
C ARG A 284 19.66 24.48 -13.93
N ALA A 285 19.53 23.15 -13.89
CA ALA A 285 18.76 22.47 -12.87
C ALA A 285 19.36 22.66 -11.48
N ILE A 286 20.66 22.40 -11.30
CA ILE A 286 21.34 22.58 -10.01
C ILE A 286 21.09 24.00 -9.49
N ARG A 287 21.33 25.05 -10.29
CA ARG A 287 21.06 26.44 -9.88
C ARG A 287 19.61 26.66 -9.47
N PHE A 288 18.64 26.14 -10.23
CA PHE A 288 17.24 26.27 -9.86
C PHE A 288 16.96 25.66 -8.48
N TYR A 289 17.35 24.40 -8.28
CA TYR A 289 17.04 23.70 -7.04
C TYR A 289 17.83 24.23 -5.83
N THR A 290 19.05 24.72 -6.02
CA THR A 290 19.89 25.23 -4.92
C THR A 290 19.65 26.72 -4.63
N GLU A 291 19.62 27.57 -5.64
CA GLU A 291 19.57 29.03 -5.46
C GLU A 291 18.13 29.53 -5.37
N GLN A 292 17.23 29.01 -6.21
CA GLN A 292 15.83 29.44 -6.22
C GLN A 292 15.01 28.68 -5.17
N LEU A 293 15.01 27.34 -5.23
CA LEU A 293 14.25 26.50 -4.31
C LEU A 293 14.92 26.35 -2.94
N GLY A 294 16.23 26.59 -2.84
CA GLY A 294 16.96 26.63 -1.57
C GLY A 294 17.38 25.26 -1.03
N LEU A 295 17.35 24.20 -1.84
CA LEU A 295 17.75 22.86 -1.42
C LEU A 295 19.29 22.73 -1.38
N PRO A 296 19.89 22.28 -0.27
CA PRO A 296 21.34 22.06 -0.22
C PRO A 296 21.81 21.02 -1.23
N LEU A 297 22.87 21.33 -1.99
CA LEU A 297 23.55 20.35 -2.83
C LEU A 297 24.39 19.42 -1.96
N LYS A 298 24.08 18.11 -1.97
CA LYS A 298 24.89 17.09 -1.30
C LYS A 298 26.15 16.76 -2.09
N GLY A 299 26.04 16.74 -3.41
CA GLY A 299 27.17 16.52 -4.31
C GLY A 299 26.73 16.28 -5.74
N GLN A 300 27.71 16.29 -6.64
CA GLN A 300 27.53 15.93 -8.04
C GLN A 300 28.57 14.85 -8.39
N PRO A 301 28.28 13.57 -8.11
CA PRO A 301 29.22 12.47 -8.33
C PRO A 301 29.63 12.29 -9.79
N THR A 302 28.76 12.67 -10.74
CA THR A 302 29.04 12.58 -12.18
C THR A 302 28.39 13.75 -12.93
N GLU A 303 28.80 13.98 -14.18
CA GLU A 303 28.15 14.99 -15.05
C GLU A 303 26.68 14.65 -15.35
N GLU A 304 26.27 13.40 -15.19
CA GLU A 304 24.91 12.92 -15.47
C GLU A 304 24.02 12.86 -14.20
N TRP A 305 24.58 13.14 -13.01
CA TRP A 305 23.90 12.98 -11.72
C TRP A 305 24.30 14.02 -10.66
N ALA A 306 23.31 14.66 -10.04
CA ALA A 306 23.49 15.51 -8.87
C ALA A 306 22.47 15.17 -7.76
N GLU A 307 22.84 15.40 -6.51
CA GLU A 307 22.01 15.07 -5.34
C GLU A 307 21.71 16.30 -4.50
N LEU A 308 20.43 16.51 -4.22
CA LEU A 308 19.92 17.58 -3.39
C LEU A 308 19.32 17.00 -2.11
N ASP A 309 19.56 17.68 -0.99
CA ASP A 309 18.94 17.35 0.30
C ASP A 309 17.55 18.01 0.39
N ALA A 310 16.50 17.19 0.46
CA ALA A 310 15.13 17.65 0.67
C ALA A 310 14.69 17.55 2.15
N GLY A 311 15.64 17.26 3.06
CA GLY A 311 15.43 17.16 4.49
C GLY A 311 14.95 15.77 4.94
N ARG A 312 15.13 15.50 6.24
CA ARG A 312 14.69 14.25 6.91
C ARG A 312 15.12 12.95 6.21
N GLY A 313 16.26 12.98 5.50
CA GLY A 313 16.81 11.82 4.79
C GLY A 313 16.26 11.60 3.37
N MET A 314 15.40 12.50 2.86
CA MET A 314 14.92 12.48 1.47
C MET A 314 15.94 13.14 0.54
N VAL A 315 16.32 12.42 -0.54
CA VAL A 315 17.21 12.95 -1.58
C VAL A 315 16.43 13.18 -2.87
N LEU A 316 16.60 14.35 -3.48
CA LEU A 316 16.18 14.58 -4.86
C LEU A 316 17.40 14.43 -5.77
N GLY A 317 17.34 13.45 -6.67
CA GLY A 317 18.37 13.20 -7.65
C GLY A 317 18.06 13.91 -8.95
N LEU A 318 18.96 14.73 -9.46
CA LEU A 318 18.87 15.28 -10.81
C LEU A 318 19.58 14.33 -11.76
N HIS A 319 18.87 13.85 -12.79
CA HIS A 319 19.42 12.98 -13.81
C HIS A 319 19.26 13.63 -15.18
N ARG A 320 20.31 13.60 -15.99
CA ARG A 320 20.21 14.14 -17.35
C ARG A 320 19.24 13.32 -18.20
N ALA A 321 18.31 13.97 -18.88
CA ALA A 321 17.37 13.32 -19.79
C ALA A 321 18.09 12.89 -21.09
N ARG A 322 17.89 11.64 -21.50
CA ARG A 322 18.39 11.06 -22.75
C ARG A 322 17.27 10.32 -23.51
N PRO A 323 16.24 11.00 -24.04
CA PRO A 323 15.22 10.33 -24.85
C PRO A 323 15.84 9.64 -26.08
N PRO A 324 15.39 8.41 -26.45
CA PRO A 324 14.30 7.65 -25.84
C PRO A 324 14.72 6.75 -24.67
N ALA A 325 16.01 6.72 -24.30
CA ALA A 325 16.51 5.86 -23.22
C ALA A 325 16.00 6.27 -21.83
N THR A 326 15.65 7.55 -21.64
CA THR A 326 14.89 8.05 -20.48
C THR A 326 13.67 8.81 -20.95
N VAL A 327 12.71 9.04 -20.04
CA VAL A 327 11.60 9.96 -20.32
C VAL A 327 12.13 11.36 -20.64
N THR A 328 11.37 12.09 -21.45
CA THR A 328 11.62 13.53 -21.69
C THR A 328 11.42 14.29 -20.37
N ALA A 329 12.31 15.24 -20.09
CA ALA A 329 12.14 16.14 -18.95
C ALA A 329 10.78 16.86 -19.01
N GLY A 330 10.12 17.07 -17.86
CA GLY A 330 8.78 17.67 -17.80
C GLY A 330 7.62 16.75 -18.17
N THR A 331 7.88 15.47 -18.45
CA THR A 331 6.80 14.50 -18.74
C THR A 331 5.89 14.38 -17.52
N ARG A 332 4.64 14.84 -17.65
CA ARG A 332 3.64 14.74 -16.59
C ARG A 332 3.47 13.29 -16.13
N GLY A 333 3.60 13.05 -14.83
CA GLY A 333 3.47 11.73 -14.23
C GLY A 333 4.74 10.86 -14.26
N ALA A 334 5.84 11.33 -14.84
CA ALA A 334 7.13 10.63 -14.76
C ALA A 334 7.68 10.57 -13.32
N ILE A 335 7.40 11.61 -12.54
CA ILE A 335 7.72 11.71 -11.12
C ILE A 335 6.64 12.58 -10.45
N ASN A 336 6.28 12.26 -9.20
CA ASN A 336 5.45 13.10 -8.36
C ASN A 336 6.24 13.44 -7.10
N ILE A 337 6.53 14.73 -6.89
CA ILE A 337 7.27 15.22 -5.71
C ILE A 337 6.36 16.17 -4.95
N GLU A 338 6.11 15.84 -3.70
CA GLU A 338 5.47 16.72 -2.73
C GLU A 338 6.45 16.99 -1.59
N LEU A 339 6.72 18.27 -1.36
CA LEU A 339 7.61 18.75 -0.31
C LEU A 339 6.77 19.46 0.76
N ALA A 340 7.06 19.19 2.03
CA ALA A 340 6.44 19.92 3.13
C ALA A 340 7.01 21.33 3.21
N ALA A 341 6.14 22.33 3.31
CA ALA A 341 6.54 23.71 3.58
C ALA A 341 7.14 23.81 4.99
N SER A 342 8.33 24.40 5.10
CA SER A 342 9.01 24.61 6.39
C SER A 342 8.49 25.82 7.17
N ARG A 343 7.56 26.58 6.58
CA ARG A 343 6.94 27.80 7.10
C ARG A 343 5.54 27.96 6.48
N PRO A 344 4.72 28.94 6.90
CA PRO A 344 3.42 29.18 6.29
C PRO A 344 3.51 29.29 4.75
N LEU A 345 2.60 28.62 4.06
CA LEU A 345 2.66 28.40 2.61
C LEU A 345 2.66 29.71 1.83
N ASP A 346 1.90 30.71 2.27
CA ASP A 346 1.84 32.02 1.60
C ASP A 346 3.18 32.76 1.67
N GLU A 347 3.89 32.66 2.79
CA GLU A 347 5.23 33.24 2.96
C GLU A 347 6.24 32.52 2.06
N ALA A 348 6.19 31.18 2.02
CA ALA A 348 7.05 30.37 1.16
C ALA A 348 6.81 30.67 -0.33
N VAL A 349 5.55 30.76 -0.76
CA VAL A 349 5.19 31.10 -2.14
C VAL A 349 5.66 32.50 -2.50
N ALA A 350 5.47 33.49 -1.62
CA ALA A 350 5.92 34.87 -1.86
C ALA A 350 7.45 34.95 -2.00
N GLU A 351 8.19 34.28 -1.12
CA GLU A 351 9.65 34.22 -1.18
C GLU A 351 10.16 33.53 -2.45
N LEU A 352 9.62 32.36 -2.77
CA LEU A 352 10.03 31.61 -3.97
C LEU A 352 9.68 32.36 -5.25
N THR A 353 8.54 33.06 -5.28
CA THR A 353 8.18 33.94 -6.40
C THR A 353 9.19 35.07 -6.57
N ASN A 354 9.64 35.71 -5.47
CA ASN A 354 10.68 36.74 -5.52
C ASN A 354 12.04 36.20 -6.00
N ARG A 355 12.30 34.90 -5.82
CA ARG A 355 13.49 34.20 -6.34
C ARG A 355 13.33 33.72 -7.79
N GLY A 356 12.18 33.97 -8.42
CA GLY A 356 11.92 33.64 -9.82
C GLY A 356 11.26 32.29 -10.07
N VAL A 357 10.82 31.58 -9.02
CA VAL A 357 10.08 30.31 -9.16
C VAL A 357 8.67 30.58 -9.72
N LYS A 358 8.25 29.76 -10.67
CA LYS A 358 6.94 29.87 -11.32
C LYS A 358 5.90 28.99 -10.63
N PHE A 359 4.75 29.58 -10.33
CA PHE A 359 3.55 28.89 -9.84
C PHE A 359 2.46 28.98 -10.91
N PRO A 360 2.19 27.91 -11.70
CA PRO A 360 1.24 27.96 -12.80
C PRO A 360 -0.23 28.06 -12.38
N ALA A 361 -0.54 27.84 -11.10
CA ALA A 361 -1.88 27.90 -10.55
C ALA A 361 -1.88 28.58 -9.16
N PRO A 362 -3.02 29.17 -8.74
CA PRO A 362 -3.20 29.64 -7.37
C PRO A 362 -3.04 28.50 -6.34
N VAL A 363 -2.78 28.86 -5.08
CA VAL A 363 -2.76 27.90 -3.96
C VAL A 363 -4.13 27.24 -3.83
N GLU A 364 -4.13 25.91 -3.85
CA GLU A 364 -5.32 25.10 -3.62
C GLU A 364 -5.51 24.85 -2.12
N ASN A 365 -6.75 25.01 -1.63
CA ASN A 365 -7.08 24.84 -0.22
C ASN A 365 -8.01 23.64 -0.05
N TYR A 366 -7.52 22.62 0.63
CA TYR A 366 -8.29 21.44 1.03
C TYR A 366 -8.48 21.44 2.57
N PRO A 367 -9.45 20.69 3.12
CA PRO A 367 -9.74 20.72 4.55
C PRO A 367 -8.56 20.42 5.49
N ALA A 368 -7.59 19.62 5.06
CA ALA A 368 -6.46 19.19 5.88
C ALA A 368 -5.08 19.64 5.35
N VAL A 369 -5.02 20.24 4.16
CA VAL A 369 -3.76 20.60 3.51
C VAL A 369 -3.97 21.75 2.53
N ARG A 370 -2.99 22.63 2.44
CA ARG A 370 -2.88 23.64 1.39
C ARG A 370 -1.75 23.26 0.46
N ILE A 371 -1.94 23.41 -0.85
CA ILE A 371 -0.97 22.97 -1.86
C ILE A 371 -0.68 24.12 -2.82
N ALA A 372 0.60 24.43 -3.01
CA ALA A 372 1.09 25.30 -4.07
C ALA A 372 1.81 24.44 -5.12
N THR A 373 1.43 24.57 -6.38
CA THR A 373 2.10 23.87 -7.48
C THR A 373 3.18 24.77 -8.05
N LEU A 374 4.42 24.30 -8.15
CA LEU A 374 5.51 24.98 -8.83
C LEU A 374 6.09 24.12 -9.96
N VAL A 375 6.76 24.76 -10.92
CA VAL A 375 7.46 24.08 -12.01
C VAL A 375 8.93 24.47 -12.08
N ASP A 376 9.77 23.49 -12.41
CA ASP A 376 11.19 23.72 -12.70
C ASP A 376 11.39 24.21 -14.16
N PRO A 377 12.62 24.56 -14.58
CA PRO A 377 12.90 25.03 -15.94
C PRO A 377 12.61 24.02 -17.05
N ASP A 378 12.45 22.75 -16.70
CA ASP A 378 12.12 21.66 -17.59
C ASP A 378 10.62 21.29 -17.53
N GLU A 379 9.80 22.10 -16.84
CA GLU A 379 8.36 21.91 -16.62
C GLU A 379 8.01 20.66 -15.77
N ASN A 380 8.97 20.16 -14.97
CA ASN A 380 8.68 19.16 -13.95
C ASN A 380 7.83 19.80 -12.84
N VAL A 381 6.74 19.13 -12.46
CA VAL A 381 5.79 19.61 -11.45
C VAL A 381 6.24 19.18 -10.07
N ILE A 382 6.33 20.15 -9.14
CA ILE A 382 6.64 19.95 -7.73
C ILE A 382 5.52 20.58 -6.90
N LEU A 383 5.05 19.87 -5.87
CA LEU A 383 4.03 20.35 -4.96
C LEU A 383 4.69 20.81 -3.65
N LEU A 384 4.31 21.97 -3.16
CA LEU A 384 4.66 22.45 -1.83
C LEU A 384 3.40 22.41 -0.96
N ALA A 385 3.42 21.58 0.09
CA ALA A 385 2.26 21.30 0.91
C ALA A 385 2.43 21.83 2.34
N GLN A 386 1.39 22.47 2.87
CA GLN A 386 1.26 22.79 4.29
C GLN A 386 0.11 21.98 4.87
N VAL A 387 0.41 21.06 5.79
CA VAL A 387 -0.60 20.35 6.58
C VAL A 387 -1.25 21.32 7.55
N LEU A 388 -2.57 21.27 7.67
CA LEU A 388 -3.36 22.07 8.59
C LEU A 388 -3.74 21.21 9.80
N ASP A 389 -3.40 21.67 11.00
CA ASP A 389 -3.82 20.99 12.23
C ASP A 389 -5.34 21.11 12.39
N GLY A 390 -6.04 19.97 12.38
CA GLY A 390 -7.51 19.89 12.45
C GLY A 390 -8.15 20.28 13.78
N ASN A 391 -7.48 21.10 14.62
CA ASN A 391 -7.89 21.33 16.02
C ASN A 391 -8.10 22.82 16.40
N ALA A 392 -8.37 23.71 15.45
CA ALA A 392 -8.68 25.11 15.74
C ALA A 392 -9.96 25.59 15.03
N ALA A 393 -11.14 25.21 15.56
CA ALA A 393 -12.35 26.05 15.61
C ALA A 393 -13.57 25.29 16.18
N VAL A 394 -13.65 25.17 17.52
CA VAL A 394 -14.91 25.35 18.24
C VAL A 394 -14.65 26.38 19.34
N THR A 395 -14.71 27.65 18.97
CA THR A 395 -14.90 28.74 19.95
C THR A 395 -15.94 29.71 19.41
N CYS A 396 -17.11 29.58 20.03
CA CYS A 396 -18.29 30.44 20.11
C CYS A 396 -18.23 31.82 19.43
N ALA A 397 -19.23 32.05 18.57
CA ALA A 397 -19.84 33.37 18.42
C ALA A 397 -21.22 33.31 19.09
N SER A 398 -21.38 34.13 20.14
CA SER A 398 -22.65 34.60 20.69
C SER A 398 -22.94 36.00 20.15
#